data_AF-A0A158P8B3-F1
#
_entry.id   AF-A0A158P8B3-F1
#
_cell.length_a   1.000
_cell.length_b   1.000
_cell.length_c   1.000
_cell.angle_alpha   90.00
_cell.angle_beta   90.00
_cell.angle_gamma   90.00
#
_symmetry.space_group_name_H-M   'P 1'
#
loop_
_entity.id
_entity.type
_entity.pdbx_description
1 polymer ?
#
loop_
_entity_poly.entity_id
_entity_poly.type
_entity_poly.pdbx_seq_one_letter_code
_entity_poly.pdbx_strand_id
1 'polypeptide(L)'
;MILTVLSEAINADGLSTSRLRGPHLARLELIGRFHKEEKAIHNLLDRMKLGDTADLVINYILRFYAKPCCYNDIVQYLWLLDDDGKEELIDGLNEFIDSVIHQREQAGEDSVPSLTSVTQETLGTILLTACSITLSGLLSCSRSDRLSGACVKEEICGNESPNRQQLAGTALAQLAAAILWNEWKVHDDWQSFYELILLLEWTSNEYPTDPFCKLVLCRAYAHIGCMYRLVALTRSLDIKSVQRDTLGYIMFPMPELCGRFNVGIVHYTEMVEVYEQAEKEFVASNEMHRYLSALFAIENINEAVNTLHGNDDTIEWDSLCDNRDLGVVPSFERNTKQELDDLRKSTQAEFVDLTRLRHYISQALGSAGGANGAGIDELGADLTLLRLYLRYCRESYSLDIPYSRVMQSPSAVYLGHFVHGGFVDPIVDLLQSVLDLGGSKKAGEIRPSTTLSVLPTVEHMENQWTAMLPPFEPKITPFFIQDEIITCSRALQSLAACQLLIKILEKCGSCRFPENASKKGKSTVPAKNDFTTHCEALQAALRNSALRLKLRLDEMEYVLKENSYNLMPKIGTDWNVEVLFFVVLAIPDFTREVQALLISKLGEKVFVIASIFFLLYEIWTVSRRPLKS
;
A
#
# COMPACT_ATOMS: atom_id res chain seq x y z
N MET A 1 -34.13 11.85 -40.67
CA MET A 1 -33.30 12.97 -40.18
C MET A 1 -32.11 12.47 -39.38
N ILE A 2 -32.24 11.97 -38.14
CA ILE A 2 -31.08 11.43 -37.38
C ILE A 2 -30.37 10.29 -38.13
N LEU A 3 -31.15 9.34 -38.66
CA LEU A 3 -30.67 8.23 -39.50
C LEU A 3 -29.95 8.70 -40.76
N THR A 4 -30.46 9.77 -41.35
CA THR A 4 -29.93 10.37 -42.57
C THR A 4 -28.62 11.08 -42.25
N VAL A 5 -28.55 11.83 -41.15
CA VAL A 5 -27.33 12.52 -40.67
C VAL A 5 -26.26 11.52 -40.23
N LEU A 6 -26.62 10.41 -39.58
CA LEU A 6 -25.68 9.34 -39.21
C LEU A 6 -25.20 8.56 -40.44
N SER A 7 -26.10 8.22 -41.36
CA SER A 7 -25.73 7.58 -42.62
C SER A 7 -24.89 8.52 -43.49
N GLU A 8 -25.15 9.82 -43.50
CA GLU A 8 -24.32 10.84 -44.16
C GLU A 8 -22.98 11.05 -43.42
N ALA A 9 -22.93 10.94 -42.09
CA ALA A 9 -21.68 11.02 -41.32
C ALA A 9 -20.83 9.76 -41.42
N ILE A 10 -21.44 8.59 -41.63
CA ILE A 10 -20.76 7.28 -41.77
C ILE A 10 -20.42 7.00 -43.25
N ASN A 11 -21.31 7.38 -44.18
CA ASN A 11 -21.20 7.14 -45.63
C ASN A 11 -20.81 8.40 -46.43
N ALA A 12 -20.49 9.54 -45.80
CA ALA A 12 -19.81 10.61 -46.52
C ALA A 12 -18.51 10.02 -47.07
N ASP A 13 -18.39 10.00 -48.40
CA ASP A 13 -17.27 9.47 -49.21
C ASP A 13 -15.89 10.12 -48.93
N GLY A 14 -15.73 10.82 -47.82
CA GLY A 14 -14.46 11.28 -47.27
C GLY A 14 -14.06 10.66 -45.91
N LEU A 15 -14.91 9.82 -45.30
CA LEU A 15 -14.66 9.23 -43.97
C LEU A 15 -14.14 7.79 -43.97
N SER A 16 -14.42 6.98 -45.00
CA SER A 16 -13.78 5.68 -45.17
C SER A 16 -12.26 5.79 -45.40
N THR A 17 -11.80 6.96 -45.87
CA THR A 17 -10.40 7.36 -46.00
C THR A 17 -9.93 8.26 -44.84
N SER A 18 -10.84 8.78 -44.00
CA SER A 18 -10.45 9.61 -42.87
C SER A 18 -9.87 8.77 -41.73
N ARG A 19 -8.78 9.26 -41.13
CA ARG A 19 -8.15 8.67 -39.94
C ARG A 19 -8.86 9.11 -38.64
N LEU A 20 -10.15 9.42 -38.69
CA LEU A 20 -10.92 9.92 -37.54
C LEU A 20 -11.54 8.76 -36.76
N ARG A 21 -11.21 8.64 -35.47
CA ARG A 21 -11.69 7.56 -34.59
C ARG A 21 -13.18 7.69 -34.23
N GLY A 22 -13.62 8.92 -33.93
CA GLY A 22 -14.95 9.21 -33.39
C GLY A 22 -16.14 8.62 -34.17
N PRO A 23 -16.20 8.72 -35.51
CA PRO A 23 -17.28 8.15 -36.31
C PRO A 23 -17.42 6.63 -36.19
N HIS A 24 -16.30 5.90 -36.11
CA HIS A 24 -16.33 4.45 -35.93
C HIS A 24 -16.82 4.08 -34.52
N LEU A 25 -16.35 4.78 -33.48
CA LEU A 25 -16.80 4.57 -32.10
C LEU A 25 -18.27 4.97 -31.90
N ALA A 26 -18.72 6.05 -32.55
CA ALA A 26 -20.11 6.49 -32.49
C ALA A 26 -21.08 5.43 -33.08
N ARG A 27 -20.63 4.65 -34.07
CA ARG A 27 -21.40 3.54 -34.64
C ARG A 27 -21.56 2.40 -33.62
N LEU A 28 -20.49 2.01 -32.94
CA LEU A 28 -20.53 1.00 -31.86
C LEU A 28 -21.37 1.47 -30.67
N GLU A 29 -21.20 2.72 -30.25
CA GLU A 29 -22.00 3.34 -29.17
C GLU A 29 -23.50 3.38 -29.51
N LEU A 30 -23.85 3.69 -30.77
CA LEU A 30 -25.24 3.67 -31.21
C LEU A 30 -25.85 2.27 -31.13
N ILE A 31 -25.12 1.25 -31.59
CA ILE A 31 -25.53 -0.17 -31.48
C ILE A 31 -25.73 -0.54 -30.01
N GLY A 32 -24.77 -0.17 -29.15
CA GLY A 32 -24.83 -0.49 -27.73
C GLY A 32 -25.94 0.22 -26.97
N ARG A 33 -26.29 1.46 -27.33
CA ARG A 33 -27.46 2.12 -26.76
C ARG A 33 -28.76 1.42 -27.13
N PHE A 34 -28.92 1.04 -28.39
CA PHE A 34 -30.12 0.32 -28.82
C PHE A 34 -30.24 -1.07 -28.16
N HIS A 35 -29.13 -1.76 -27.89
CA HIS A 35 -29.13 -3.01 -27.14
C HIS A 35 -29.56 -2.87 -25.66
N LYS A 36 -29.37 -1.67 -25.07
CA LYS A 36 -29.79 -1.38 -23.69
C LYS A 36 -31.27 -0.97 -23.57
N GLU A 37 -31.92 -0.67 -24.69
CA GLU A 37 -33.32 -0.22 -24.75
C GLU A 37 -34.29 -1.39 -24.97
N GLU A 38 -35.60 -1.15 -24.79
CA GLU A 38 -36.64 -2.19 -24.93
C GLU A 38 -36.65 -2.89 -26.31
N LYS A 39 -37.08 -4.17 -26.32
CA LYS A 39 -37.14 -5.05 -27.51
C LYS A 39 -37.82 -4.45 -28.74
N ALA A 40 -38.77 -3.51 -28.58
CA ALA A 40 -39.44 -2.86 -29.70
C ALA A 40 -38.49 -2.03 -30.58
N ILE A 41 -37.38 -1.53 -30.02
CA ILE A 41 -36.38 -0.71 -30.70
C ILE A 41 -35.29 -1.58 -31.36
N HIS A 42 -35.10 -2.82 -30.92
CA HIS A 42 -34.18 -3.77 -31.58
C HIS A 42 -34.59 -4.07 -33.03
N ASN A 43 -35.88 -4.15 -33.34
CA ASN A 43 -36.36 -4.31 -34.73
C ASN A 43 -36.01 -3.11 -35.64
N LEU A 44 -35.64 -1.97 -35.06
CA LEU A 44 -35.17 -0.79 -35.78
C LEU A 44 -33.68 -0.91 -36.14
N LEU A 45 -32.85 -1.56 -35.30
CA LEU A 45 -31.43 -1.86 -35.59
C LEU A 45 -31.30 -2.66 -36.89
N ASP A 46 -32.09 -3.73 -37.05
CA ASP A 46 -32.05 -4.60 -38.23
C ASP A 46 -32.34 -3.84 -39.53
N ARG A 47 -33.18 -2.79 -39.44
CA ARG A 47 -33.52 -1.93 -40.59
C ARG A 47 -32.43 -0.91 -40.90
N MET A 48 -31.61 -0.54 -39.92
CA MET A 48 -30.57 0.48 -40.05
C MET A 48 -29.31 -0.03 -40.74
N LYS A 49 -29.15 -1.36 -40.91
CA LYS A 49 -27.99 -2.00 -41.55
C LYS A 49 -26.67 -1.45 -41.01
N LEU A 50 -26.58 -1.35 -39.69
CA LEU A 50 -25.38 -0.82 -39.02
C LEU A 50 -24.20 -1.79 -39.04
N GLY A 51 -24.27 -2.92 -39.74
CA GLY A 51 -23.18 -3.90 -39.85
C GLY A 51 -23.13 -4.83 -38.64
N ASP A 52 -22.36 -5.91 -38.79
CA ASP A 52 -22.08 -6.84 -37.70
C ASP A 52 -21.09 -6.22 -36.69
N THR A 53 -21.26 -6.55 -35.40
CA THR A 53 -20.46 -5.94 -34.34
C THR A 53 -19.02 -6.44 -34.31
N ALA A 54 -18.79 -7.74 -34.52
CA ALA A 54 -17.44 -8.32 -34.55
C ALA A 54 -16.66 -7.73 -35.72
N ASP A 55 -17.27 -7.68 -36.91
CA ASP A 55 -16.73 -7.03 -38.10
C ASP A 55 -16.30 -5.58 -37.83
N LEU A 56 -17.16 -4.79 -37.17
CA LEU A 56 -16.87 -3.40 -36.87
C LEU A 56 -15.69 -3.23 -35.91
N VAL A 57 -15.58 -4.09 -34.91
CA VAL A 57 -14.47 -4.08 -33.94
C VAL A 57 -13.16 -4.49 -34.62
N ILE A 58 -13.16 -5.58 -35.40
CA ILE A 58 -11.99 -6.03 -36.16
C ILE A 58 -11.52 -4.93 -37.11
N ASN A 59 -12.43 -4.35 -37.89
CA ASN A 59 -12.11 -3.26 -38.82
C ASN A 59 -11.60 -2.00 -38.11
N TYR A 60 -12.06 -1.71 -36.89
CA TYR A 60 -11.52 -0.64 -36.07
C TYR A 60 -10.07 -0.93 -35.68
N ILE A 61 -9.80 -2.14 -35.18
CA ILE A 61 -8.46 -2.55 -34.76
C ILE A 61 -7.49 -2.48 -35.93
N LEU A 62 -7.81 -3.12 -37.06
CA LEU A 62 -6.96 -3.11 -38.27
C LEU A 62 -6.61 -1.69 -38.75
N ARG A 63 -7.48 -0.72 -38.46
CA ARG A 63 -7.27 0.69 -38.82
C ARG A 63 -6.46 1.48 -37.80
N PHE A 64 -6.58 1.16 -36.51
CA PHE A 64 -6.05 1.98 -35.41
C PHE A 64 -5.06 1.27 -34.48
N TYR A 65 -4.70 0.01 -34.73
CA TYR A 65 -3.81 -0.80 -33.87
C TYR A 65 -2.48 -0.12 -33.55
N ALA A 66 -1.95 0.68 -34.49
CA ALA A 66 -0.73 1.45 -34.31
C ALA A 66 -0.86 2.62 -33.30
N LYS A 67 -2.03 2.82 -32.68
CA LYS A 67 -2.31 3.89 -31.71
C LYS A 67 -2.46 3.29 -30.29
N PRO A 68 -1.78 3.84 -29.27
CA PRO A 68 -1.88 3.34 -27.88
C PRO A 68 -3.31 3.34 -27.32
N CYS A 69 -4.17 4.22 -27.84
CA CYS A 69 -5.57 4.32 -27.41
C CYS A 69 -6.47 3.21 -27.99
N CYS A 70 -6.00 2.42 -28.97
CA CYS A 70 -6.84 1.47 -29.70
C CYS A 70 -7.57 0.51 -28.76
N TYR A 71 -6.84 -0.11 -27.82
CA TYR A 71 -7.41 -0.98 -26.81
C TYR A 71 -8.45 -0.27 -25.93
N ASN A 72 -8.10 0.90 -25.37
CA ASN A 72 -9.01 1.67 -24.49
C ASN A 72 -10.28 2.14 -25.20
N ASP A 73 -10.21 2.35 -26.51
CA ASP A 73 -11.36 2.69 -27.34
C ASP A 73 -12.29 1.47 -27.51
N ILE A 74 -11.75 0.28 -27.82
CA ILE A 74 -12.56 -0.93 -28.11
C ILE A 74 -13.07 -1.66 -26.86
N VAL A 75 -12.32 -1.64 -25.76
CA VAL A 75 -12.60 -2.44 -24.56
C VAL A 75 -13.98 -2.15 -23.98
N GLN A 76 -14.44 -0.90 -24.15
CA GLN A 76 -15.74 -0.41 -23.70
C GLN A 76 -16.93 -0.99 -24.49
N TYR A 77 -16.66 -1.63 -25.63
CA TYR A 77 -17.67 -2.21 -26.52
C TYR A 77 -17.58 -3.73 -26.64
N LEU A 78 -16.57 -4.37 -26.04
CA LEU A 78 -16.41 -5.84 -26.09
C LEU A 78 -17.58 -6.61 -25.45
N TRP A 79 -18.37 -5.96 -24.58
CA TRP A 79 -19.60 -6.54 -24.03
C TRP A 79 -20.73 -6.70 -25.05
N LEU A 80 -20.62 -6.08 -26.24
CA LEU A 80 -21.59 -6.23 -27.33
C LEU A 80 -21.41 -7.54 -28.10
N LEU A 81 -20.26 -8.20 -27.96
CA LEU A 81 -19.97 -9.45 -28.65
C LEU A 81 -20.59 -10.61 -27.86
N ASP A 82 -21.32 -11.47 -28.56
CA ASP A 82 -21.70 -12.80 -28.07
C ASP A 82 -20.50 -13.75 -28.13
N ASP A 83 -20.68 -15.02 -27.78
CA ASP A 83 -19.56 -15.96 -27.73
C ASP A 83 -18.97 -16.25 -29.12
N ASP A 84 -19.82 -16.34 -30.14
CA ASP A 84 -19.40 -16.51 -31.54
C ASP A 84 -18.60 -15.29 -32.04
N GLY A 85 -19.09 -14.06 -31.77
CA GLY A 85 -18.39 -12.83 -32.15
C GLY A 85 -17.09 -12.59 -31.38
N LYS A 86 -16.92 -13.19 -30.20
CA LYS A 86 -15.63 -13.18 -29.48
C LYS A 86 -14.62 -14.09 -30.15
N GLU A 87 -15.02 -15.30 -30.53
CA GLU A 87 -14.16 -16.23 -31.27
C GLU A 87 -13.74 -15.62 -32.61
N GLU A 88 -14.68 -15.02 -33.35
CA GLU A 88 -14.40 -14.34 -34.62
C GLU A 88 -13.41 -13.17 -34.46
N LEU A 89 -13.52 -12.38 -33.39
CA LEU A 89 -12.55 -11.33 -33.08
C LEU A 89 -11.14 -11.88 -32.82
N ILE A 90 -11.03 -12.96 -32.04
CA ILE A 90 -9.74 -13.59 -31.74
C ILE A 90 -9.13 -14.18 -33.01
N ASP A 91 -9.91 -14.91 -33.79
CA ASP A 91 -9.47 -15.51 -35.05
C ASP A 91 -9.04 -14.43 -36.07
N GLY A 92 -9.81 -13.36 -36.23
CA GLY A 92 -9.47 -12.26 -37.13
C GLY A 92 -8.19 -11.51 -36.72
N LEU A 93 -7.90 -11.43 -35.41
CA LEU A 93 -6.63 -10.87 -34.92
C LEU A 93 -5.44 -11.83 -35.14
N ASN A 94 -5.64 -13.13 -34.95
CA ASN A 94 -4.63 -14.14 -35.27
C ASN A 94 -4.29 -14.12 -36.76
N GLU A 95 -5.29 -14.11 -37.66
CA GLU A 95 -5.09 -14.03 -39.11
C GLU A 95 -4.33 -12.77 -39.52
N PHE A 96 -4.60 -11.63 -38.87
CA PHE A 96 -3.87 -10.40 -39.11
C PHE A 96 -2.38 -10.52 -38.72
N ILE A 97 -2.09 -11.07 -37.54
CA ILE A 97 -0.72 -11.28 -37.06
C ILE A 97 0.02 -12.27 -37.98
N ASP A 98 -0.60 -13.40 -38.32
CA ASP A 98 -0.05 -14.41 -39.21
C ASP A 98 0.25 -13.83 -40.60
N SER A 99 -0.62 -12.96 -41.12
CA SER A 99 -0.36 -12.25 -42.38
C SER A 99 0.86 -11.32 -42.28
N VAL A 100 1.09 -10.67 -41.15
CA VAL A 100 2.26 -9.78 -40.93
C VAL A 100 3.54 -10.62 -40.84
N ILE A 101 3.51 -11.72 -40.11
CA ILE A 101 4.62 -12.68 -39.99
C ILE A 101 4.99 -13.24 -41.36
N HIS A 102 4.00 -13.70 -42.13
CA HIS A 102 4.25 -14.28 -43.44
C HIS A 102 4.84 -13.26 -44.44
N GLN A 103 4.40 -11.99 -44.39
CA GLN A 103 5.00 -10.92 -45.19
C GLN A 103 6.46 -10.65 -44.82
N ARG A 104 6.83 -10.81 -43.55
CA ARG A 104 8.22 -10.68 -43.06
C ARG A 104 9.08 -11.85 -43.53
N GLU A 105 8.61 -13.07 -43.41
CA GLU A 105 9.35 -14.28 -43.83
C GLU A 105 9.63 -14.29 -45.34
N GLN A 106 8.67 -13.83 -46.15
CA GLN A 106 8.84 -13.72 -47.61
C GLN A 106 9.89 -12.70 -48.05
N ALA A 107 10.28 -11.75 -47.18
CA ALA A 107 11.31 -10.74 -47.50
C ALA A 107 12.75 -11.30 -47.51
N GLY A 108 12.99 -12.49 -46.93
CA GLY A 108 14.28 -13.20 -46.93
C GLY A 108 15.28 -12.72 -45.85
N GLU A 109 16.12 -13.63 -45.35
CA GLU A 109 17.10 -13.43 -44.26
C GLU A 109 18.15 -12.33 -44.52
N ASP A 110 18.46 -12.02 -45.78
CA ASP A 110 19.42 -10.98 -46.17
C ASP A 110 18.82 -9.56 -46.22
N SER A 111 17.50 -9.44 -46.06
CA SER A 111 16.82 -8.16 -45.94
C SER A 111 16.65 -7.82 -44.46
N VAL A 112 17.14 -6.65 -44.03
CA VAL A 112 16.83 -6.13 -42.69
C VAL A 112 15.29 -6.09 -42.59
N PRO A 113 14.66 -6.72 -41.59
CA PRO A 113 13.22 -6.64 -41.40
C PRO A 113 12.82 -5.18 -41.48
N SER A 114 11.84 -4.85 -42.33
CA SER A 114 11.36 -3.47 -42.34
C SER A 114 10.92 -3.14 -40.91
N LEU A 115 11.46 -2.08 -40.33
CA LEU A 115 11.15 -1.69 -38.96
C LEU A 115 9.62 -1.67 -38.72
N THR A 116 8.87 -1.34 -39.76
CA THR A 116 7.41 -1.37 -39.81
C THR A 116 6.78 -2.74 -39.58
N SER A 117 7.29 -3.85 -40.12
CA SER A 117 6.61 -5.16 -39.98
C SER A 117 6.76 -5.75 -38.58
N VAL A 118 7.91 -5.55 -37.94
CA VAL A 118 8.15 -5.99 -36.56
C VAL A 118 7.26 -5.20 -35.59
N THR A 119 7.26 -3.87 -35.66
CA THR A 119 6.37 -3.05 -34.80
C THR A 119 4.88 -3.41 -34.98
N GLN A 120 4.48 -3.83 -36.19
CA GLN A 120 3.10 -4.23 -36.47
C GLN A 120 2.73 -5.56 -35.82
N GLU A 121 3.64 -6.53 -35.89
CA GLU A 121 3.56 -7.81 -35.18
C GLU A 121 3.44 -7.57 -33.67
N THR A 122 4.34 -6.77 -33.07
CA THR A 122 4.31 -6.45 -31.64
C THR A 122 2.97 -5.88 -31.18
N LEU A 123 2.49 -4.85 -31.89
CA LEU A 123 1.28 -4.12 -31.49
C LEU A 123 0.02 -4.96 -31.72
N GLY A 124 0.03 -5.80 -32.76
CA GLY A 124 -1.00 -6.81 -33.00
C GLY A 124 -1.06 -7.80 -31.84
N THR A 125 0.08 -8.38 -31.45
CA THR A 125 0.18 -9.34 -30.33
C THR A 125 -0.25 -8.72 -29.00
N ILE A 126 0.14 -7.48 -28.71
CA ILE A 126 -0.33 -6.74 -27.52
C ILE A 126 -1.85 -6.64 -27.51
N LEU A 127 -2.46 -6.25 -28.63
CA LEU A 127 -3.91 -6.08 -28.73
C LEU A 127 -4.66 -7.40 -28.64
N LEU A 128 -4.18 -8.45 -29.33
CA LEU A 128 -4.70 -9.80 -29.21
C LEU A 128 -4.66 -10.25 -27.75
N THR A 129 -3.51 -10.16 -27.09
CA THR A 129 -3.33 -10.59 -25.70
C THR A 129 -4.26 -9.81 -24.76
N ALA A 130 -4.33 -8.48 -24.89
CA ALA A 130 -5.19 -7.63 -24.07
C ALA A 130 -6.69 -7.97 -24.27
N CYS A 131 -7.11 -8.20 -25.52
CA CYS A 131 -8.48 -8.61 -25.84
C CYS A 131 -8.78 -10.01 -25.30
N SER A 132 -7.89 -10.98 -25.49
CA SER A 132 -8.02 -12.33 -24.96
C SER A 132 -8.16 -12.35 -23.44
N ILE A 133 -7.33 -11.58 -22.73
CA ILE A 133 -7.44 -11.42 -21.27
C ILE A 133 -8.82 -10.86 -20.89
N THR A 134 -9.28 -9.83 -21.60
CA THR A 134 -10.57 -9.21 -21.33
C THR A 134 -11.75 -10.13 -21.69
N LEU A 135 -11.63 -10.96 -22.71
CA LEU A 135 -12.72 -11.77 -23.25
C LEU A 135 -12.86 -13.15 -22.62
N SER A 136 -11.73 -13.80 -22.33
CA SER A 136 -11.72 -15.15 -21.78
C SER A 136 -11.41 -15.15 -20.28
N GLY A 137 -10.99 -14.01 -19.73
CA GLY A 137 -10.45 -13.92 -18.38
C GLY A 137 -9.02 -14.44 -18.31
N LEU A 138 -8.29 -14.07 -17.26
CA LEU A 138 -6.88 -14.46 -17.08
C LEU A 138 -6.66 -15.98 -16.93
N LEU A 139 -7.72 -16.75 -16.66
CA LEU A 139 -7.65 -18.15 -16.21
C LEU A 139 -7.57 -19.21 -17.33
N SER A 140 -7.85 -18.85 -18.58
CA SER A 140 -8.03 -19.84 -19.67
C SER A 140 -6.77 -20.15 -20.51
N CYS A 141 -5.68 -19.39 -20.39
CA CYS A 141 -4.42 -19.68 -21.09
C CYS A 141 -3.45 -20.44 -20.17
N SER A 142 -2.61 -21.35 -20.68
CA SER A 142 -1.61 -22.02 -19.84
C SER A 142 -0.48 -21.06 -19.43
N ARG A 143 0.24 -21.29 -18.31
CA ARG A 143 1.41 -20.46 -17.91
C ARG A 143 2.44 -20.36 -19.02
N SER A 144 2.69 -21.47 -19.71
CA SER A 144 3.56 -21.52 -20.90
C SER A 144 2.98 -20.62 -21.97
N ASP A 145 1.71 -20.78 -22.39
CA ASP A 145 1.08 -19.97 -23.45
C ASP A 145 0.99 -18.46 -23.10
N ARG A 146 0.86 -18.12 -21.81
CA ARG A 146 0.80 -16.75 -21.28
C ARG A 146 2.16 -16.03 -21.27
N LEU A 147 3.25 -16.78 -21.17
CA LEU A 147 4.63 -16.28 -21.22
C LEU A 147 5.30 -16.54 -22.57
N SER A 148 4.81 -17.53 -23.35
CA SER A 148 5.30 -17.94 -24.67
C SER A 148 4.64 -17.20 -25.82
N GLY A 149 3.69 -16.30 -25.54
CA GLY A 149 3.52 -15.06 -26.33
C GLY A 149 4.83 -14.27 -26.31
N ALA A 150 5.79 -14.73 -27.10
CA ALA A 150 7.21 -14.46 -27.03
C ALA A 150 7.64 -13.01 -27.41
N CYS A 151 6.71 -12.05 -27.48
CA CYS A 151 6.99 -10.65 -27.82
C CYS A 151 7.75 -9.87 -26.74
N VAL A 152 7.78 -10.30 -25.47
CA VAL A 152 8.58 -9.60 -24.45
C VAL A 152 10.09 -9.78 -24.69
N LYS A 153 10.48 -10.88 -25.36
CA LYS A 153 11.86 -11.40 -25.34
C LYS A 153 12.75 -10.85 -26.46
N GLU A 154 12.22 -10.63 -27.66
CA GLU A 154 13.00 -10.23 -28.84
C GLU A 154 12.79 -8.75 -29.24
N GLU A 155 11.62 -8.16 -28.98
CA GLU A 155 11.29 -6.81 -29.43
C GLU A 155 11.77 -5.69 -28.50
N ILE A 156 12.01 -5.97 -27.22
CA ILE A 156 12.64 -4.98 -26.34
C ILE A 156 14.11 -4.72 -26.74
N CYS A 157 14.73 -5.65 -27.46
CA CYS A 157 16.14 -5.57 -27.89
C CYS A 157 16.33 -5.12 -29.36
N GLY A 158 15.27 -4.85 -30.12
CA GLY A 158 15.34 -4.54 -31.55
C GLY A 158 15.37 -3.03 -31.86
N ASN A 159 16.35 -2.57 -32.65
CA ASN A 159 16.61 -1.19 -33.11
C ASN A 159 15.39 -0.43 -33.70
N GLU A 160 14.50 0.12 -32.87
CA GLU A 160 13.50 1.11 -33.29
C GLU A 160 13.81 2.52 -32.78
N SER A 161 13.06 3.51 -33.28
CA SER A 161 13.12 4.87 -32.75
C SER A 161 12.74 4.88 -31.25
N PRO A 162 13.46 5.62 -30.38
CA PRO A 162 13.39 5.46 -28.92
C PRO A 162 11.99 5.61 -28.31
N ASN A 163 11.12 6.45 -28.89
CA ASN A 163 9.77 6.68 -28.37
C ASN A 163 8.78 5.53 -28.66
N ARG A 164 9.00 4.72 -29.70
CA ARG A 164 8.10 3.60 -30.06
C ARG A 164 8.46 2.30 -29.32
N GLN A 165 9.76 2.06 -29.11
CA GLN A 165 10.26 0.99 -28.24
C GLN A 165 9.70 1.13 -26.83
N GLN A 166 9.65 2.36 -26.30
CA GLN A 166 9.13 2.59 -24.96
C GLN A 166 7.65 2.23 -24.85
N LEU A 167 6.80 2.64 -25.79
CA LEU A 167 5.36 2.36 -25.74
C LEU A 167 5.05 0.87 -25.86
N ALA A 168 5.74 0.15 -26.76
CA ALA A 168 5.57 -1.29 -26.90
C ALA A 168 6.12 -2.05 -25.68
N GLY A 169 7.32 -1.72 -25.22
CA GLY A 169 7.94 -2.36 -24.05
C GLY A 169 7.15 -2.16 -22.76
N THR A 170 6.63 -0.95 -22.52
CA THR A 170 5.77 -0.67 -21.35
C THR A 170 4.42 -1.35 -21.44
N ALA A 171 3.79 -1.42 -22.62
CA ALA A 171 2.54 -2.15 -22.82
C ALA A 171 2.72 -3.67 -22.61
N LEU A 172 3.83 -4.24 -23.08
CA LEU A 172 4.19 -5.63 -22.81
C LEU A 172 4.41 -5.89 -21.32
N ALA A 173 5.11 -5.00 -20.63
CA ALA A 173 5.29 -5.09 -19.18
C ALA A 173 3.97 -4.97 -18.42
N GLN A 174 3.01 -4.16 -18.90
CA GLN A 174 1.66 -4.08 -18.32
C GLN A 174 0.91 -5.42 -18.42
N LEU A 175 0.96 -6.07 -19.58
CA LEU A 175 0.32 -7.37 -19.80
C LEU A 175 0.97 -8.46 -18.96
N ALA A 176 2.30 -8.55 -19.00
CA ALA A 176 3.05 -9.51 -18.20
C ALA A 176 2.81 -9.29 -16.70
N ALA A 177 2.72 -8.03 -16.25
CA ALA A 177 2.41 -7.72 -14.87
C ALA A 177 1.02 -8.18 -14.47
N ALA A 178 0.00 -7.93 -15.30
CA ALA A 178 -1.37 -8.39 -15.04
C ALA A 178 -1.44 -9.92 -14.93
N ILE A 179 -0.73 -10.65 -15.79
CA ILE A 179 -0.65 -12.11 -15.78
C ILE A 179 0.02 -12.61 -14.49
N LEU A 180 1.25 -12.18 -14.23
CA LEU A 180 2.03 -12.65 -13.08
C LEU A 180 1.39 -12.27 -11.74
N TRP A 181 0.79 -11.07 -11.66
CA TRP A 181 0.01 -10.65 -10.51
C TRP A 181 -1.21 -11.55 -10.29
N ASN A 182 -1.92 -11.91 -11.36
CA ASN A 182 -3.08 -12.79 -11.26
C ASN A 182 -2.73 -14.22 -10.85
N GLU A 183 -1.63 -14.77 -11.36
CA GLU A 183 -1.15 -16.10 -10.92
C GLU A 183 -0.90 -16.11 -9.40
N TRP A 184 -0.30 -15.05 -8.86
CA TRP A 184 -0.14 -14.89 -7.42
C TRP A 184 -1.47 -14.67 -6.70
N LYS A 185 -2.34 -13.80 -7.22
CA LYS A 185 -3.68 -13.49 -6.65
C LYS A 185 -4.52 -14.75 -6.50
N VAL A 186 -4.57 -15.60 -7.52
CA VAL A 186 -5.47 -16.76 -7.61
C VAL A 186 -4.85 -18.03 -7.04
N HIS A 187 -3.57 -18.29 -7.30
CA HIS A 187 -2.93 -19.57 -6.97
C HIS A 187 -1.96 -19.48 -5.78
N ASP A 188 -1.82 -18.32 -5.14
CA ASP A 188 -0.80 -18.05 -4.12
C ASP A 188 0.62 -18.32 -4.62
N ASP A 189 0.84 -18.16 -5.93
CA ASP A 189 2.14 -18.41 -6.56
C ASP A 189 3.11 -17.24 -6.33
N TRP A 190 3.82 -17.32 -5.21
CA TRP A 190 4.85 -16.35 -4.84
C TRP A 190 5.99 -16.26 -5.86
N GLN A 191 6.26 -17.31 -6.64
CA GLN A 191 7.27 -17.26 -7.68
C GLN A 191 6.89 -16.27 -8.78
N SER A 192 5.65 -16.32 -9.27
CA SER A 192 5.14 -15.33 -10.24
C SER A 192 5.18 -13.91 -9.68
N PHE A 193 4.86 -13.73 -8.39
CA PHE A 193 4.97 -12.42 -7.73
C PHE A 193 6.40 -11.89 -7.68
N TYR A 194 7.38 -12.77 -7.46
CA TYR A 194 8.79 -12.36 -7.46
C TYR A 194 9.31 -12.07 -8.88
N GLU A 195 8.93 -12.90 -9.86
CA GLU A 195 9.24 -12.68 -11.29
C GLU A 195 8.66 -11.36 -11.80
N LEU A 196 7.44 -11.00 -11.37
CA LEU A 196 6.82 -9.70 -11.61
C LEU A 196 7.70 -8.55 -11.13
N ILE A 197 8.19 -8.60 -9.88
CA ILE A 197 9.04 -7.54 -9.32
C ILE A 197 10.31 -7.38 -10.14
N LEU A 198 10.98 -8.49 -10.50
CA LEU A 198 12.20 -8.47 -11.30
C LEU A 198 11.97 -7.85 -12.68
N LEU A 199 10.90 -8.26 -13.37
CA LEU A 199 10.53 -7.73 -14.68
C LEU A 199 10.27 -6.22 -14.62
N LEU A 200 9.48 -5.78 -13.64
CA LEU A 200 9.11 -4.37 -13.50
C LEU A 200 10.28 -3.49 -13.07
N GLU A 201 11.17 -3.99 -12.23
CA GLU A 201 12.40 -3.29 -11.85
C GLU A 201 13.29 -3.04 -13.07
N TRP A 202 13.51 -4.06 -13.88
CA TRP A 202 14.25 -3.92 -15.13
C TRP A 202 13.56 -2.95 -16.09
N THR A 203 12.25 -3.13 -16.32
CA THR A 203 11.47 -2.28 -17.21
C THR A 203 11.47 -0.81 -16.75
N SER A 204 11.39 -0.55 -15.44
CA SER A 204 11.43 0.80 -14.88
C SER A 204 12.78 1.47 -15.05
N ASN A 205 13.88 0.72 -15.16
CA ASN A 205 15.21 1.28 -15.41
C ASN A 205 15.42 1.57 -16.90
N GLU A 206 14.96 0.68 -17.78
CA GLU A 206 15.02 0.88 -19.23
C GLU A 206 14.07 1.99 -19.70
N TYR A 207 12.89 2.10 -19.09
CA TYR A 207 11.84 3.07 -19.45
C TYR A 207 11.46 3.99 -18.28
N PRO A 208 12.37 4.88 -17.83
CA PRO A 208 12.22 5.61 -16.57
C PRO A 208 11.10 6.67 -16.57
N THR A 209 10.61 7.07 -17.75
CA THR A 209 9.55 8.08 -17.88
C THR A 209 8.14 7.49 -17.80
N ASP A 210 7.99 6.16 -17.87
CA ASP A 210 6.70 5.51 -17.69
C ASP A 210 6.39 5.30 -16.19
N PRO A 211 5.23 5.76 -15.70
CA PRO A 211 4.89 5.66 -14.29
C PRO A 211 4.29 4.29 -13.91
N PHE A 212 3.82 3.47 -14.85
CA PHE A 212 3.10 2.24 -14.54
C PHE A 212 3.96 1.28 -13.73
N CYS A 213 5.17 0.98 -14.21
CA CYS A 213 6.06 0.03 -13.53
C CYS A 213 6.35 0.48 -12.09
N LYS A 214 6.60 1.78 -11.90
CA LYS A 214 6.86 2.37 -10.57
C LYS A 214 5.64 2.27 -9.65
N LEU A 215 4.44 2.53 -10.14
CA LEU A 215 3.20 2.43 -9.36
C LEU A 215 2.93 0.99 -8.91
N VAL A 216 3.08 0.02 -9.82
CA VAL A 216 2.89 -1.40 -9.48
C VAL A 216 4.00 -1.90 -8.56
N LEU A 217 5.25 -1.47 -8.77
CA LEU A 217 6.34 -1.76 -7.84
C LEU A 217 6.10 -1.16 -6.45
N CYS A 218 5.57 0.06 -6.34
CA CYS A 218 5.17 0.63 -5.05
C CYS A 218 4.18 -0.30 -4.34
N ARG A 219 3.16 -0.81 -5.05
CA ARG A 219 2.20 -1.76 -4.47
C ARG A 219 2.86 -3.07 -4.05
N ALA A 220 3.72 -3.64 -4.89
CA ALA A 220 4.42 -4.89 -4.61
C ALA A 220 5.37 -4.75 -3.40
N TYR A 221 6.15 -3.67 -3.33
CA TYR A 221 7.06 -3.41 -2.22
C TYR A 221 6.34 -3.06 -0.93
N ALA A 222 5.19 -2.38 -1.00
CA ALA A 222 4.32 -2.21 0.15
C ALA A 222 3.83 -3.57 0.66
N HIS A 223 3.48 -4.50 -0.25
CA HIS A 223 3.04 -5.85 0.10
C HIS A 223 4.14 -6.74 0.71
N ILE A 224 5.43 -6.44 0.53
CA ILE A 224 6.51 -7.19 1.20
C ILE A 224 7.22 -6.37 2.30
N GLY A 225 6.70 -5.20 2.64
CA GLY A 225 7.26 -4.33 3.68
C GLY A 225 8.61 -3.68 3.34
N CYS A 226 8.99 -3.60 2.06
CA CYS A 226 10.26 -3.02 1.63
C CYS A 226 10.19 -1.48 1.53
N MET A 227 10.23 -0.81 2.69
CA MET A 227 10.06 0.64 2.77
C MET A 227 11.11 1.46 2.02
N TYR A 228 12.37 1.03 2.00
CA TYR A 228 13.43 1.79 1.36
C TYR A 228 13.16 1.96 -0.15
N ARG A 229 12.78 0.86 -0.81
CA ARG A 229 12.49 0.90 -2.24
C ARG A 229 11.17 1.61 -2.54
N LEU A 230 10.14 1.43 -1.70
CA LEU A 230 8.88 2.17 -1.80
C LEU A 230 9.09 3.69 -1.75
N VAL A 231 9.90 4.19 -0.81
CA VAL A 231 10.22 5.63 -0.70
C VAL A 231 11.01 6.11 -1.93
N ALA A 232 11.99 5.34 -2.40
CA ALA A 232 12.77 5.68 -3.59
C ALA A 232 11.88 5.78 -4.84
N LEU A 233 10.98 4.82 -5.05
CA LEU A 233 10.04 4.80 -6.16
C LEU A 233 9.05 5.98 -6.08
N THR A 234 8.47 6.24 -4.90
CA THR A 234 7.55 7.36 -4.70
C THR A 234 8.20 8.70 -4.98
N ARG A 235 9.47 8.89 -4.58
CA ARG A 235 10.25 10.08 -4.93
C ARG A 235 10.51 10.17 -6.44
N SER A 236 10.78 9.04 -7.09
CA SER A 236 11.02 8.99 -8.54
C SER A 236 9.76 9.22 -9.41
N LEU A 237 8.57 9.08 -8.82
CA LEU A 237 7.28 9.42 -9.43
C LEU A 237 7.01 10.93 -9.41
N ASP A 238 7.76 11.69 -8.61
CA ASP A 238 7.69 13.16 -8.52
C ASP A 238 6.25 13.68 -8.26
N ILE A 239 5.53 13.02 -7.35
CA ILE A 239 4.13 13.32 -7.02
C ILE A 239 4.03 14.70 -6.35
N LYS A 240 3.31 15.62 -6.98
CA LYS A 240 3.21 17.03 -6.57
C LYS A 240 1.78 17.55 -6.43
N SER A 241 1.61 18.52 -5.53
CA SER A 241 0.37 19.32 -5.39
C SER A 241 -0.88 18.44 -5.34
N VAL A 242 -1.83 18.63 -6.26
CA VAL A 242 -3.09 17.87 -6.32
C VAL A 242 -2.89 16.36 -6.46
N GLN A 243 -1.79 15.90 -7.05
CA GLN A 243 -1.51 14.46 -7.14
C GLN A 243 -1.25 13.85 -5.76
N ARG A 244 -0.86 14.64 -4.76
CA ARG A 244 -0.72 14.14 -3.38
C ARG A 244 -2.09 13.81 -2.77
N ASP A 245 -3.14 14.52 -3.13
CA ASP A 245 -4.53 14.23 -2.72
C ASP A 245 -5.00 12.88 -3.32
N THR A 246 -4.66 12.62 -4.58
CA THR A 246 -5.14 11.42 -5.30
C THR A 246 -4.24 10.19 -5.19
N LEU A 247 -2.93 10.37 -5.07
CA LEU A 247 -1.91 9.31 -5.07
C LEU A 247 -1.09 9.23 -3.76
N GLY A 248 -1.28 10.15 -2.82
CA GLY A 248 -0.58 10.13 -1.53
C GLY A 248 -0.83 8.84 -0.75
N TYR A 249 -1.98 8.19 -0.98
CA TYR A 249 -2.34 6.92 -0.35
C TYR A 249 -1.34 5.79 -0.59
N ILE A 250 -0.50 5.88 -1.63
CA ILE A 250 0.55 4.87 -1.92
C ILE A 250 1.48 4.67 -0.71
N MET A 251 1.76 5.75 0.02
CA MET A 251 2.59 5.73 1.21
C MET A 251 1.80 5.42 2.49
N PHE A 252 0.48 5.62 2.52
CA PHE A 252 -0.32 5.33 3.71
C PHE A 252 -0.63 3.83 3.81
N PRO A 253 -0.63 3.23 5.02
CA PRO A 253 0.00 3.67 6.28
C PRO A 253 1.41 3.05 6.46
N MET A 254 2.14 2.83 5.36
CA MET A 254 3.30 1.96 5.31
C MET A 254 4.48 2.36 6.23
N PRO A 255 4.88 3.64 6.34
CA PRO A 255 5.93 4.03 7.27
C PRO A 255 5.62 3.66 8.72
N GLU A 256 4.37 3.81 9.14
CA GLU A 256 3.92 3.43 10.47
C GLU A 256 3.93 1.90 10.62
N LEU A 257 3.37 1.16 9.68
CA LEU A 257 3.33 -0.31 9.73
C LEU A 257 4.73 -0.93 9.75
N CYS A 258 5.71 -0.32 9.08
CA CYS A 258 7.07 -0.83 9.01
C CYS A 258 8.03 -0.24 10.06
N GLY A 259 7.53 0.51 11.06
CA GLY A 259 8.34 1.09 12.13
C GLY A 259 9.29 2.20 11.67
N ARG A 260 9.06 2.79 10.50
CA ARG A 260 9.82 3.92 9.94
C ARG A 260 9.16 5.24 10.32
N PHE A 261 8.99 5.49 11.62
CA PHE A 261 8.21 6.63 12.12
C PHE A 261 8.76 7.98 11.68
N ASN A 262 10.08 8.16 11.60
CA ASN A 262 10.69 9.40 11.08
C ASN A 262 10.25 9.70 9.63
N VAL A 263 10.20 8.67 8.78
CA VAL A 263 9.71 8.79 7.40
C VAL A 263 8.22 9.11 7.38
N GLY A 264 7.44 8.47 8.27
CA GLY A 264 6.02 8.75 8.43
C GLY A 264 5.75 10.19 8.84
N ILE A 265 6.43 10.69 9.88
CA ILE A 265 6.31 12.05 10.39
C ILE A 265 6.58 13.06 9.27
N VAL A 266 7.70 12.93 8.57
CA VAL A 266 8.04 13.83 7.45
C VAL A 266 6.97 13.77 6.36
N HIS A 267 6.58 12.58 5.94
CA HIS A 267 5.57 12.42 4.89
C HIS A 267 4.22 13.05 5.28
N TYR A 268 3.75 12.80 6.49
CA TYR A 268 2.47 13.32 6.97
C TYR A 268 2.51 14.84 7.16
N THR A 269 3.62 15.41 7.61
CA THR A 269 3.82 16.87 7.66
C THR A 269 3.74 17.48 6.26
N GLU A 270 4.44 16.92 5.27
CA GLU A 270 4.35 17.43 3.90
C GLU A 270 2.93 17.33 3.33
N MET A 271 2.16 16.32 3.72
CA MET A 271 0.75 16.19 3.32
C MET A 271 -0.13 17.25 3.98
N VAL A 272 0.04 17.50 5.29
CA VAL A 272 -0.65 18.57 6.03
C VAL A 272 -0.41 19.91 5.34
N GLU A 273 0.84 20.25 5.05
CA GLU A 273 1.20 21.52 4.38
C GLU A 273 0.49 21.70 3.03
N VAL A 274 0.36 20.62 2.24
CA VAL A 274 -0.31 20.67 0.93
C VAL A 274 -1.80 20.93 1.07
N TYR A 275 -2.46 20.31 2.06
CA TYR A 275 -3.89 20.53 2.29
C TYR A 275 -4.19 21.88 2.93
N GLU A 276 -3.34 22.35 3.84
CA GLU A 276 -3.43 23.71 4.39
C GLU A 276 -3.32 24.76 3.27
N GLN A 277 -2.36 24.59 2.35
CA GLN A 277 -2.23 25.46 1.16
C GLN A 277 -3.44 25.37 0.23
N ALA A 278 -4.15 24.25 0.22
CA ALA A 278 -5.34 24.02 -0.59
C ALA A 278 -6.65 24.41 0.12
N GLU A 279 -6.59 24.89 1.37
CA GLU A 279 -7.75 25.17 2.23
C GLU A 279 -8.73 23.98 2.32
N LYS A 280 -8.19 22.76 2.33
CA LYS A 280 -8.95 21.50 2.45
C LYS A 280 -8.73 20.85 3.81
N GLU A 281 -9.70 20.07 4.27
CA GLU A 281 -9.54 19.24 5.46
C GLU A 281 -8.52 18.11 5.25
N PHE A 282 -7.72 17.81 6.28
CA PHE A 282 -6.59 16.88 6.20
C PHE A 282 -6.54 15.87 7.35
N VAL A 283 -7.71 15.44 7.81
CA VAL A 283 -7.93 14.63 9.02
C VAL A 283 -6.94 13.47 9.15
N ALA A 284 -6.82 12.61 8.14
CA ALA A 284 -5.95 11.44 8.22
C ALA A 284 -4.46 11.80 8.37
N SER A 285 -3.96 12.78 7.59
CA SER A 285 -2.55 13.19 7.68
C SER A 285 -2.27 13.89 9.01
N ASN A 286 -3.21 14.72 9.49
CA ASN A 286 -3.09 15.39 10.79
C ASN A 286 -3.01 14.41 11.96
N GLU A 287 -3.96 13.47 12.01
CA GLU A 287 -4.06 12.53 13.13
C GLU A 287 -2.84 11.61 13.19
N MET A 288 -2.37 11.10 12.03
CA MET A 288 -1.18 10.26 11.98
C MET A 288 0.10 11.04 12.31
N HIS A 289 0.21 12.30 11.84
CA HIS A 289 1.32 13.19 12.20
C HIS A 289 1.36 13.43 13.71
N ARG A 290 0.26 13.89 14.31
CA ARG A 290 0.16 14.20 15.75
C ARG A 290 0.50 12.99 16.60
N TYR A 291 -0.07 11.83 16.27
CA TYR A 291 0.16 10.59 17.00
C TYR A 291 1.65 10.18 16.97
N LEU A 292 2.26 10.10 15.78
CA LEU A 292 3.67 9.68 15.67
C LEU A 292 4.64 10.70 16.26
N SER A 293 4.43 12.00 16.00
CA SER A 293 5.30 13.05 16.50
C SER A 293 5.33 13.09 18.03
N ALA A 294 4.16 12.99 18.67
CA ALA A 294 4.09 12.99 20.13
C ALA A 294 4.75 11.77 20.78
N LEU A 295 4.67 10.60 20.15
CA LEU A 295 5.25 9.38 20.71
C LEU A 295 6.76 9.24 20.45
N PHE A 296 7.27 9.74 19.32
CA PHE A 296 8.63 9.44 18.87
C PHE A 296 9.54 10.65 18.65
N ALA A 297 9.00 11.85 18.44
CA ALA A 297 9.80 13.06 18.15
C ALA A 297 9.82 14.06 19.31
N ILE A 298 8.72 14.18 20.07
CA ILE A 298 8.59 15.19 21.12
C ILE A 298 9.05 14.62 22.47
N GLU A 299 10.08 15.24 23.06
CA GLU A 299 10.62 14.81 24.36
C GLU A 299 9.86 15.40 25.55
N ASN A 300 9.30 16.61 25.39
CA ASN A 300 8.59 17.30 26.46
C ASN A 300 7.18 16.74 26.61
N ILE A 301 6.85 16.24 27.81
CA ILE A 301 5.55 15.62 28.09
C ILE A 301 4.39 16.58 27.81
N ASN A 302 4.49 17.85 28.22
CA ASN A 302 3.39 18.81 28.06
C ASN A 302 3.16 19.14 26.58
N GLU A 303 4.24 19.26 25.80
CA GLU A 303 4.16 19.47 24.36
C GLU A 303 3.55 18.24 23.67
N ALA A 304 4.00 17.04 24.02
CA ALA A 304 3.49 15.79 23.46
C ALA A 304 1.99 15.60 23.71
N VAL A 305 1.51 15.86 24.94
CA VAL A 305 0.08 15.73 25.26
C VAL A 305 -0.77 16.81 24.58
N ASN A 306 -0.25 18.03 24.44
CA ASN A 306 -0.93 19.08 23.67
C ASN A 306 -1.01 18.72 22.18
N THR A 307 0.06 18.18 21.60
CA THR A 307 0.07 17.68 20.22
C THR A 307 -0.93 16.53 20.03
N LEU A 308 -1.01 15.59 20.99
CA LEU A 308 -1.99 14.49 20.96
C LEU A 308 -3.42 14.98 21.10
N HIS A 309 -3.69 15.95 21.96
CA HIS A 309 -5.02 16.54 22.11
C HIS A 309 -5.45 17.32 20.86
N GLY A 310 -4.51 18.03 20.23
CA GLY A 310 -4.80 18.87 19.07
C GLY A 310 -5.78 19.99 19.39
N ASN A 311 -6.45 20.47 18.35
CA ASN A 311 -7.43 21.56 18.42
C ASN A 311 -8.85 21.00 18.63
N ASP A 312 -9.73 21.81 19.23
CA ASP A 312 -11.12 21.45 19.59
C ASP A 312 -12.07 21.36 18.37
N ASP A 313 -11.55 21.35 17.15
CA ASP A 313 -12.38 21.30 15.95
C ASP A 313 -13.04 19.92 15.85
N THR A 314 -14.37 19.92 15.84
CA THR A 314 -15.15 18.69 15.78
C THR A 314 -15.04 18.10 14.38
N ILE A 315 -14.50 16.89 14.26
CA ILE A 315 -14.37 16.21 12.96
C ILE A 315 -15.74 15.66 12.54
N GLU A 316 -16.23 16.09 11.38
CA GLU A 316 -17.42 15.52 10.75
C GLU A 316 -17.08 14.20 10.04
N TRP A 317 -16.94 13.13 10.82
CA TRP A 317 -16.43 11.87 10.28
C TRP A 317 -17.25 11.25 9.15
N ASP A 318 -18.56 11.55 9.08
CA ASP A 318 -19.46 11.01 8.08
C ASP A 318 -19.45 11.83 6.77
N SER A 319 -18.82 13.01 6.74
CA SER A 319 -18.67 13.85 5.54
C SER A 319 -17.31 13.65 4.84
N LEU A 320 -16.43 12.80 5.38
CA LEU A 320 -15.11 12.53 4.82
C LEU A 320 -15.21 11.89 3.42
N CYS A 321 -14.53 12.52 2.47
CA CYS A 321 -14.47 12.07 1.08
C CYS A 321 -13.22 11.22 0.80
N ASP A 322 -13.36 10.26 -0.10
CA ASP A 322 -12.23 9.49 -0.63
C ASP A 322 -11.85 9.99 -2.02
N ASN A 323 -10.73 10.72 -2.08
CA ASN A 323 -10.20 11.29 -3.32
C ASN A 323 -9.16 10.38 -4.00
N ARG A 324 -8.95 9.16 -3.50
CA ARG A 324 -7.91 8.25 -4.02
C ARG A 324 -8.21 7.83 -5.45
N ASP A 325 -7.22 7.97 -6.33
CA ASP A 325 -7.29 7.49 -7.70
C ASP A 325 -6.83 6.04 -7.80
N LEU A 326 -7.73 5.11 -7.48
CA LEU A 326 -7.49 3.68 -7.66
C LEU A 326 -7.46 3.26 -9.15
N GLY A 327 -7.86 4.14 -10.07
CA GLY A 327 -7.87 3.88 -11.51
C GLY A 327 -6.55 4.19 -12.21
N VAL A 328 -5.57 4.76 -11.49
CA VAL A 328 -4.26 5.15 -12.04
C VAL A 328 -3.48 3.94 -12.60
N VAL A 329 -3.66 2.76 -12.01
CA VAL A 329 -3.12 1.50 -12.52
C VAL A 329 -4.18 0.83 -13.41
N PRO A 330 -3.95 0.73 -14.73
CA PRO A 330 -4.92 0.13 -15.65
C PRO A 330 -5.19 -1.33 -15.31
N SER A 331 -6.42 -1.77 -15.58
CA SER A 331 -6.84 -3.16 -15.42
C SER A 331 -7.26 -3.74 -16.76
N PHE A 332 -6.95 -5.02 -16.94
CA PHE A 332 -7.46 -5.83 -18.06
C PHE A 332 -8.61 -6.77 -17.60
N GLU A 333 -9.00 -6.72 -16.33
CA GLU A 333 -10.08 -7.56 -15.78
C GLU A 333 -11.47 -7.03 -16.17
N ARG A 334 -12.41 -7.95 -16.41
CA ARG A 334 -13.83 -7.63 -16.64
C ARG A 334 -14.44 -7.02 -15.38
N ASN A 335 -15.40 -6.09 -15.55
CA ASN A 335 -16.13 -5.44 -14.44
C ASN A 335 -15.27 -4.66 -13.43
N THR A 336 -14.03 -4.29 -13.80
CA THR A 336 -13.10 -3.52 -12.97
C THR A 336 -13.76 -2.34 -12.25
N LYS A 337 -14.68 -1.61 -12.89
CA LYS A 337 -15.31 -0.43 -12.26
C LYS A 337 -16.09 -0.77 -10.99
N GLN A 338 -16.90 -1.82 -11.01
CA GLN A 338 -17.70 -2.22 -9.84
C GLN A 338 -16.79 -2.75 -8.72
N GLU A 339 -15.81 -3.60 -9.08
CA GLU A 339 -14.84 -4.13 -8.12
C GLU A 339 -14.02 -3.01 -7.47
N LEU A 340 -13.57 -2.01 -8.24
CA LEU A 340 -12.86 -0.84 -7.73
C LEU A 340 -13.75 0.03 -6.84
N ASP A 341 -15.03 0.20 -7.16
CA ASP A 341 -15.96 0.97 -6.34
C ASP A 341 -16.24 0.28 -4.99
N ASP A 342 -16.37 -1.05 -4.98
CA ASP A 342 -16.54 -1.85 -3.76
C ASP A 342 -15.25 -1.89 -2.93
N LEU A 343 -14.10 -1.99 -3.59
CA LEU A 343 -12.78 -1.88 -2.98
C LEU A 343 -12.56 -0.49 -2.37
N ARG A 344 -12.97 0.58 -3.07
CA ARG A 344 -12.87 1.95 -2.58
C ARG A 344 -13.67 2.10 -1.30
N LYS A 345 -14.95 1.71 -1.30
CA LYS A 345 -15.83 1.79 -0.12
C LYS A 345 -15.29 1.02 1.07
N SER A 346 -14.90 -0.25 0.88
CA SER A 346 -14.43 -1.10 1.98
C SER A 346 -13.11 -0.60 2.57
N THR A 347 -12.15 -0.24 1.73
CA THR A 347 -10.84 0.27 2.19
C THR A 347 -10.91 1.69 2.75
N GLN A 348 -11.85 2.53 2.27
CA GLN A 348 -12.12 3.83 2.86
C GLN A 348 -12.69 3.67 4.26
N ALA A 349 -13.70 2.81 4.43
CA ALA A 349 -14.31 2.57 5.73
C ALA A 349 -13.28 2.09 6.76
N GLU A 350 -12.45 1.10 6.42
CA GLU A 350 -11.39 0.61 7.31
C GLU A 350 -10.38 1.72 7.66
N PHE A 351 -9.97 2.53 6.69
CA PHE A 351 -9.00 3.61 6.92
C PHE A 351 -9.56 4.76 7.76
N VAL A 352 -10.83 5.12 7.55
CA VAL A 352 -11.56 6.08 8.40
C VAL A 352 -11.68 5.54 9.82
N ASP A 353 -12.01 4.26 9.98
CA ASP A 353 -12.13 3.64 11.31
C ASP A 353 -10.80 3.54 12.04
N LEU A 354 -9.69 3.25 11.34
CA LEU A 354 -8.36 3.35 11.93
C LEU A 354 -8.08 4.78 12.40
N THR A 355 -8.33 5.76 11.54
CA THR A 355 -8.05 7.18 11.82
C THR A 355 -8.90 7.68 12.99
N ARG A 356 -10.17 7.29 13.05
CA ARG A 356 -11.09 7.65 14.14
C ARG A 356 -10.70 6.98 15.45
N LEU A 357 -10.29 5.71 15.43
CA LEU A 357 -9.76 5.04 16.62
C LEU A 357 -8.48 5.72 17.11
N ARG A 358 -7.56 6.07 16.20
CA ARG A 358 -6.34 6.82 16.51
C ARG A 358 -6.66 8.17 17.16
N HIS A 359 -7.62 8.91 16.61
CA HIS A 359 -8.07 10.17 17.18
C HIS A 359 -8.55 10.00 18.63
N TYR A 360 -9.41 9.02 18.92
CA TYR A 360 -9.88 8.80 20.30
C TYR A 360 -8.76 8.35 21.26
N ILE A 361 -7.77 7.59 20.77
CA ILE A 361 -6.57 7.29 21.57
C ILE A 361 -5.80 8.58 21.88
N SER A 362 -5.57 9.41 20.86
CA SER A 362 -4.84 10.68 21.00
C SER A 362 -5.54 11.65 21.96
N GLN A 363 -6.87 11.81 21.84
CA GLN A 363 -7.67 12.65 22.74
C GLN A 363 -7.56 12.16 24.19
N ALA A 364 -7.81 10.88 24.44
CA ALA A 364 -7.72 10.33 25.79
C ALA A 364 -6.32 10.49 26.41
N LEU A 365 -5.25 10.30 25.61
CA LEU A 365 -3.87 10.55 26.05
C LEU A 365 -3.61 12.03 26.37
N GLY A 366 -4.11 12.94 25.53
CA GLY A 366 -4.03 14.39 25.71
C GLY A 366 -4.73 14.84 27.00
N SER A 367 -5.98 14.41 27.18
CA SER A 367 -6.82 14.69 28.35
C SER A 367 -6.22 14.12 29.63
N ALA A 368 -5.64 12.92 29.57
CA ALA A 368 -4.91 12.33 30.71
C ALA A 368 -3.70 13.20 31.12
N GLY A 369 -3.03 13.83 30.15
CA GLY A 369 -1.93 14.76 30.38
C GLY A 369 -2.35 16.14 30.91
N GLY A 370 -3.64 16.47 30.87
CA GLY A 370 -4.17 17.80 31.16
C GLY A 370 -3.89 18.82 30.05
N ALA A 371 -3.83 18.37 28.80
CA ALA A 371 -3.63 19.23 27.64
C ALA A 371 -4.69 20.33 27.56
N ASN A 372 -4.32 21.55 27.19
CA ASN A 372 -5.24 22.71 27.11
C ASN A 372 -6.10 22.98 28.37
N GLY A 373 -5.70 22.46 29.54
CA GLY A 373 -6.48 22.58 30.77
C GLY A 373 -7.54 21.48 30.93
N ALA A 374 -7.50 20.43 30.11
CA ALA A 374 -8.42 19.31 30.13
C ALA A 374 -8.56 18.71 31.53
N GLY A 375 -9.81 18.49 31.90
CA GLY A 375 -10.21 18.02 33.22
C GLY A 375 -10.40 16.52 33.29
N ILE A 376 -10.67 16.03 34.50
CA ILE A 376 -10.98 14.60 34.71
C ILE A 376 -12.30 14.17 34.06
N ASP A 377 -13.24 15.12 33.93
CA ASP A 377 -14.55 14.87 33.36
C ASP A 377 -14.43 14.66 31.82
N GLU A 378 -13.52 15.40 31.18
CA GLU A 378 -13.18 15.26 29.76
C GLU A 378 -12.46 13.95 29.46
N LEU A 379 -11.43 13.61 30.25
CA LEU A 379 -10.80 12.28 30.17
C LEU A 379 -11.82 11.14 30.30
N GLY A 380 -12.81 11.30 31.19
CA GLY A 380 -13.89 10.32 31.35
C GLY A 380 -14.75 10.17 30.08
N ALA A 381 -15.06 11.28 29.41
CA ALA A 381 -15.78 11.28 28.15
C ALA A 381 -14.95 10.64 27.02
N ASP A 382 -13.69 11.04 26.87
CA ASP A 382 -12.79 10.51 25.83
C ASP A 382 -12.54 9.02 25.98
N LEU A 383 -12.30 8.56 27.22
CA LEU A 383 -12.12 7.13 27.50
C LEU A 383 -13.38 6.33 27.21
N THR A 384 -14.56 6.91 27.43
CA THR A 384 -15.84 6.27 27.08
C THR A 384 -16.00 6.14 25.57
N LEU A 385 -15.70 7.21 24.81
CA LEU A 385 -15.72 7.20 23.35
C LEU A 385 -14.72 6.19 22.78
N LEU A 386 -13.48 6.19 23.29
CA LEU A 386 -12.46 5.21 22.90
C LEU A 386 -12.92 3.78 23.10
N ARG A 387 -13.50 3.44 24.26
CA ARG A 387 -13.99 2.08 24.55
C ARG A 387 -15.14 1.68 23.65
N LEU A 388 -16.11 2.57 23.46
CA LEU A 388 -17.26 2.33 22.58
C LEU A 388 -16.78 2.06 21.15
N TYR A 389 -15.86 2.87 20.65
CA TYR A 389 -15.36 2.74 19.29
C TYR A 389 -14.43 1.55 19.10
N LEU A 390 -13.55 1.26 20.06
CA LEU A 390 -12.72 0.06 20.05
C LEU A 390 -13.57 -1.20 19.98
N ARG A 391 -14.68 -1.25 20.73
CA ARG A 391 -15.64 -2.35 20.67
C ARG A 391 -16.29 -2.45 19.28
N TYR A 392 -16.76 -1.34 18.72
CA TYR A 392 -17.29 -1.30 17.35
C TYR A 392 -16.27 -1.85 16.33
N CYS A 393 -15.00 -1.44 16.41
CA CYS A 393 -13.97 -1.94 15.50
C CYS A 393 -13.72 -3.45 15.69
N ARG A 394 -13.71 -3.95 16.93
CA ARG A 394 -13.57 -5.39 17.22
C ARG A 394 -14.72 -6.23 16.66
N GLU A 395 -15.94 -5.68 16.68
CA GLU A 395 -17.14 -6.33 16.13
C GLU A 395 -17.18 -6.26 14.59
N SER A 396 -16.64 -5.18 14.00
CA SER A 396 -16.70 -4.93 12.55
C SER A 396 -15.55 -5.56 11.76
N TYR A 397 -14.37 -5.73 12.38
CA TYR A 397 -13.16 -6.20 11.70
C TYR A 397 -12.62 -7.47 12.38
N SER A 398 -12.64 -8.60 11.67
CA SER A 398 -12.07 -9.87 12.16
C SER A 398 -10.60 -10.04 11.73
N LEU A 399 -9.91 -10.99 12.38
CA LEU A 399 -8.54 -11.37 12.02
C LEU A 399 -8.47 -12.22 10.74
N ASP A 400 -9.56 -12.87 10.37
CA ASP A 400 -9.60 -13.89 9.31
C ASP A 400 -9.94 -13.34 7.92
N ILE A 401 -10.21 -12.04 7.80
CA ILE A 401 -10.54 -11.44 6.49
C ILE A 401 -9.25 -11.26 5.68
N PRO A 402 -9.11 -11.93 4.52
CA PRO A 402 -7.94 -11.75 3.67
C PRO A 402 -7.94 -10.35 3.06
N TYR A 403 -6.77 -9.72 3.04
CA TYR A 403 -6.59 -8.42 2.39
C TYR A 403 -6.73 -8.53 0.88
N SER A 404 -7.22 -7.46 0.26
CA SER A 404 -7.35 -7.38 -1.19
C SER A 404 -5.99 -7.56 -1.88
N ARG A 405 -5.94 -8.55 -2.77
CA ARG A 405 -4.84 -8.78 -3.72
C ARG A 405 -5.14 -8.19 -5.09
N VAL A 406 -6.07 -7.24 -5.18
CA VAL A 406 -6.29 -6.47 -6.41
C VAL A 406 -5.09 -5.55 -6.63
N MET A 407 -4.53 -5.51 -7.84
CA MET A 407 -3.31 -4.74 -8.13
C MET A 407 -3.48 -3.24 -7.87
N GLN A 408 -4.68 -2.72 -8.11
CA GLN A 408 -5.09 -1.33 -7.88
C GLN A 408 -5.35 -1.01 -6.41
N SER A 409 -5.39 -2.01 -5.52
CA SER A 409 -5.79 -1.77 -4.14
C SER A 409 -4.81 -0.86 -3.41
N PRO A 410 -5.27 -0.03 -2.47
CA PRO A 410 -4.38 0.60 -1.51
C PRO A 410 -3.65 -0.45 -0.66
N SER A 411 -2.60 -0.01 0.04
CA SER A 411 -1.95 -0.82 1.06
C SER A 411 -2.94 -1.16 2.19
N ALA A 412 -2.87 -2.38 2.70
CA ALA A 412 -3.72 -2.81 3.79
C ALA A 412 -3.42 -2.03 5.07
N VAL A 413 -4.46 -1.73 5.83
CA VAL A 413 -4.39 -0.96 7.08
C VAL A 413 -4.24 -1.89 8.30
N TYR A 414 -4.64 -3.15 8.14
CA TYR A 414 -4.57 -4.22 9.13
C TYR A 414 -5.34 -3.88 10.42
N LEU A 415 -6.51 -3.24 10.34
CA LEU A 415 -7.23 -2.74 11.53
C LEU A 415 -7.65 -3.89 12.47
N GLY A 416 -8.11 -5.01 11.92
CA GLY A 416 -8.44 -6.22 12.70
C GLY A 416 -7.26 -6.69 13.55
N HIS A 417 -6.07 -6.78 12.96
CA HIS A 417 -4.84 -7.10 13.71
C HIS A 417 -4.54 -6.07 14.81
N PHE A 418 -4.91 -4.80 14.65
CA PHE A 418 -4.59 -3.76 15.63
C PHE A 418 -5.49 -3.85 16.86
N VAL A 419 -6.79 -4.06 16.64
CA VAL A 419 -7.78 -4.06 17.72
C VAL A 419 -7.83 -5.38 18.48
N HIS A 420 -7.45 -6.49 17.84
CA HIS A 420 -7.42 -7.82 18.45
C HIS A 420 -6.03 -8.26 18.93
N GLY A 421 -4.95 -7.62 18.45
CA GLY A 421 -3.56 -7.98 18.81
C GLY A 421 -3.11 -7.53 20.21
N GLY A 422 -4.02 -7.09 21.08
CA GLY A 422 -3.71 -6.64 22.44
C GLY A 422 -2.97 -5.31 22.54
N PHE A 423 -2.81 -4.58 21.43
CA PHE A 423 -2.00 -3.35 21.40
C PHE A 423 -2.67 -2.15 22.10
N VAL A 424 -4.01 -2.13 22.19
CA VAL A 424 -4.78 -0.98 22.71
C VAL A 424 -5.16 -1.17 24.19
N ASP A 425 -5.36 -2.40 24.66
CA ASP A 425 -5.84 -2.67 26.02
C ASP A 425 -4.92 -2.12 27.13
N PRO A 426 -3.58 -2.25 27.06
CA PRO A 426 -2.68 -1.66 28.06
C PRO A 426 -2.80 -0.14 28.16
N ILE A 427 -3.09 0.54 27.04
CA ILE A 427 -3.28 1.98 27.00
C ILE A 427 -4.57 2.34 27.74
N VAL A 428 -5.66 1.61 27.46
CA VAL A 428 -6.97 1.80 28.12
C VAL A 428 -6.89 1.57 29.63
N ASP A 429 -6.16 0.56 30.09
CA ASP A 429 -6.00 0.25 31.52
C ASP A 429 -5.22 1.35 32.25
N LEU A 430 -4.16 1.87 31.64
CA LEU A 430 -3.40 2.99 32.20
C LEU A 430 -4.22 4.31 32.19
N LEU A 431 -4.99 4.58 31.13
CA LEU A 431 -5.91 5.71 31.07
C LEU A 431 -6.97 5.65 32.18
N GLN A 432 -7.55 4.47 32.41
CA GLN A 432 -8.49 4.25 33.51
C GLN A 432 -7.85 4.56 34.87
N SER A 433 -6.59 4.20 35.05
CA SER A 433 -5.85 4.48 36.28
C SER A 433 -5.66 5.98 36.51
N VAL A 434 -5.39 6.75 35.45
CA VAL A 434 -5.34 8.21 35.52
C VAL A 434 -6.71 8.77 35.92
N LEU A 435 -7.79 8.25 35.32
CA LEU A 435 -9.17 8.66 35.58
C LEU A 435 -9.56 8.45 37.05
N ASP A 436 -9.33 7.25 37.57
CA ASP A 436 -9.69 6.85 38.94
C ASP A 436 -8.88 7.61 39.98
N LEU A 437 -7.59 7.87 39.69
CA LEU A 437 -6.79 8.76 40.52
C LEU A 437 -7.44 10.15 40.53
N GLY A 438 -7.75 10.75 39.37
CA GLY A 438 -8.32 12.09 39.28
C GLY A 438 -9.66 12.25 40.00
N GLY A 439 -10.57 11.27 39.89
CA GLY A 439 -11.88 11.30 40.55
C GLY A 439 -11.80 11.38 42.07
N SER A 440 -10.76 10.76 42.65
CA SER A 440 -10.51 10.76 44.09
C SER A 440 -10.18 12.16 44.68
N LYS A 441 -9.87 13.18 43.85
CA LYS A 441 -9.69 14.58 44.31
C LYS A 441 -11.00 15.23 44.78
N LYS A 442 -12.16 14.88 44.19
CA LYS A 442 -13.44 15.54 44.49
C LYS A 442 -14.07 15.04 45.81
N ALA A 443 -13.66 13.87 46.31
CA ALA A 443 -14.30 13.20 47.45
C ALA A 443 -13.67 13.46 48.84
N GLY A 444 -12.53 14.17 48.94
CA GLY A 444 -11.94 14.57 50.22
C GLY A 444 -11.38 13.43 51.11
N GLU A 445 -11.57 12.16 50.75
CA GLU A 445 -11.10 10.99 51.49
C GLU A 445 -10.14 10.17 50.65
N ILE A 446 -8.84 10.24 50.94
CA ILE A 446 -7.88 9.23 50.46
C ILE A 446 -7.04 8.78 51.65
N ARG A 447 -7.20 7.51 52.05
CA ARG A 447 -6.19 6.81 52.86
C ARG A 447 -5.07 6.34 51.91
N PRO A 448 -3.78 6.41 52.30
CA PRO A 448 -2.65 5.99 51.47
C PRO A 448 -2.77 4.56 50.91
N SER A 449 -3.44 3.67 51.65
CA SER A 449 -3.64 2.27 51.26
C SER A 449 -4.64 2.06 50.11
N THR A 450 -5.47 3.05 49.76
CA THR A 450 -6.48 2.97 48.70
C THR A 450 -5.98 3.49 47.35
N THR A 451 -4.84 4.18 47.33
CA THR A 451 -4.22 4.73 46.11
C THR A 451 -3.50 3.69 45.26
N LEU A 452 -2.98 2.62 45.89
CA LEU A 452 -2.30 1.52 45.19
C LEU A 452 -3.28 0.58 44.47
N SER A 453 -4.51 0.44 44.98
CA SER A 453 -5.55 -0.37 44.33
C SER A 453 -6.08 0.23 43.02
N VAL A 454 -5.70 1.47 42.71
CA VAL A 454 -6.09 2.18 41.49
C VAL A 454 -5.13 1.91 40.33
N LEU A 455 -3.87 1.58 40.61
CA LEU A 455 -2.90 1.24 39.58
C LEU A 455 -3.06 -0.24 39.19
N PRO A 456 -2.83 -0.61 37.92
CA PRO A 456 -2.82 -2.01 37.52
C PRO A 456 -1.64 -2.69 38.21
N THR A 457 -1.81 -3.98 38.50
CA THR A 457 -0.70 -4.77 39.03
C THR A 457 0.40 -4.89 37.97
N VAL A 458 1.66 -4.93 38.42
CA VAL A 458 2.80 -5.09 37.50
C VAL A 458 2.66 -6.39 36.71
N GLU A 459 2.24 -7.47 37.37
CA GLU A 459 1.98 -8.76 36.74
C GLU A 459 0.91 -8.71 35.64
N HIS A 460 -0.20 -7.99 35.87
CA HIS A 460 -1.25 -7.81 34.85
C HIS A 460 -0.71 -7.09 33.61
N MET A 461 0.04 -6.00 33.81
CA MET A 461 0.65 -5.25 32.69
C MET A 461 1.71 -6.07 31.96
N GLU A 462 2.54 -6.82 32.68
CA GLU A 462 3.52 -7.73 32.06
C GLU A 462 2.83 -8.78 31.21
N ASN A 463 1.73 -9.38 31.69
CA ASN A 463 0.96 -10.36 30.93
C ASN A 463 0.37 -9.75 29.65
N GLN A 464 -0.21 -8.56 29.72
CA GLN A 464 -0.74 -7.89 28.54
C GLN A 464 0.37 -7.53 27.55
N TRP A 465 1.48 -6.94 28.01
CA TRP A 465 2.58 -6.58 27.11
C TRP A 465 3.27 -7.81 26.51
N THR A 466 3.26 -8.93 27.22
CA THR A 466 3.69 -10.23 26.70
C THR A 466 2.76 -10.70 25.58
N ALA A 467 1.45 -10.57 25.77
CA ALA A 467 0.46 -11.01 24.79
C ALA A 467 0.53 -10.25 23.46
N MET A 468 0.97 -8.97 23.47
CA MET A 468 1.21 -8.19 22.24
C MET A 468 2.34 -8.73 21.36
N LEU A 469 3.25 -9.51 21.96
CA LEU A 469 4.44 -10.06 21.31
C LEU A 469 4.46 -11.57 21.52
N PRO A 470 3.59 -12.32 20.82
CA PRO A 470 3.62 -13.78 20.88
C PRO A 470 5.00 -14.30 20.41
N PRO A 471 5.38 -15.55 20.75
CA PRO A 471 6.64 -16.14 20.28
C PRO A 471 6.81 -16.00 18.77
N PHE A 472 8.05 -15.76 18.33
CA PHE A 472 8.37 -15.70 16.92
C PHE A 472 8.28 -17.09 16.30
N GLU A 473 7.48 -17.23 15.25
CA GLU A 473 7.26 -18.49 14.54
C GLU A 473 7.71 -18.34 13.08
N PRO A 474 8.91 -18.83 12.71
CA PRO A 474 9.37 -18.81 11.33
C PRO A 474 8.41 -19.59 10.42
N LYS A 475 7.93 -18.95 9.36
CA LYS A 475 7.06 -19.59 8.36
C LYS A 475 7.89 -19.99 7.13
N ILE A 476 7.43 -21.03 6.44
CA ILE A 476 8.04 -21.49 5.18
C ILE A 476 7.58 -20.61 4.00
N THR A 477 6.46 -19.91 4.15
CA THR A 477 5.89 -19.03 3.13
C THR A 477 6.85 -17.86 2.83
N PRO A 478 7.12 -17.54 1.55
CA PRO A 478 7.93 -16.39 1.18
C PRO A 478 7.43 -15.09 1.80
N PHE A 479 8.34 -14.15 2.05
CA PHE A 479 8.04 -12.79 2.56
C PHE A 479 7.26 -12.70 3.90
N PHE A 480 7.11 -13.79 4.67
CA PHE A 480 6.32 -13.80 5.93
C PHE A 480 6.77 -12.78 6.99
N ILE A 481 8.02 -12.31 6.88
CA ILE A 481 8.64 -11.36 7.80
C ILE A 481 7.89 -10.02 7.85
N GLN A 482 7.11 -9.68 6.83
CA GLN A 482 6.30 -8.46 6.86
C GLN A 482 5.31 -8.44 8.03
N ASP A 483 4.58 -9.54 8.27
CA ASP A 483 3.61 -9.62 9.38
C ASP A 483 4.29 -9.41 10.74
N GLU A 484 5.50 -9.94 10.86
CA GLU A 484 6.36 -9.83 12.04
C GLU A 484 6.83 -8.39 12.26
N ILE A 485 7.22 -7.69 11.19
CA ILE A 485 7.55 -6.26 11.22
C ILE A 485 6.33 -5.44 11.68
N ILE A 486 5.14 -5.72 11.14
CA ILE A 486 3.90 -5.01 11.49
C ILE A 486 3.58 -5.19 12.98
N THR A 487 3.69 -6.42 13.48
CA THR A 487 3.49 -6.76 14.90
C THR A 487 4.47 -6.00 15.79
N CYS A 488 5.75 -6.00 15.43
CA CYS A 488 6.79 -5.27 16.15
C CYS A 488 6.55 -3.76 16.18
N SER A 489 6.15 -3.17 15.05
CA SER A 489 5.86 -1.74 14.97
C SER A 489 4.69 -1.35 15.88
N ARG A 490 3.59 -2.13 15.87
CA ARG A 490 2.42 -1.85 16.70
C ARG A 490 2.71 -2.00 18.18
N ALA A 491 3.46 -3.03 18.56
CA ALA A 491 3.94 -3.19 19.92
C ALA A 491 4.77 -1.99 20.36
N LEU A 492 5.69 -1.50 19.52
CA LEU A 492 6.52 -0.34 19.82
C LEU A 492 5.68 0.94 20.04
N GLN A 493 4.66 1.17 19.23
CA GLN A 493 3.74 2.30 19.41
C GLN A 493 2.93 2.18 20.70
N SER A 494 2.44 0.99 21.05
CA SER A 494 1.73 0.75 22.31
C SER A 494 2.63 0.97 23.52
N LEU A 495 3.86 0.46 23.48
CA LEU A 495 4.85 0.67 24.53
C LEU A 495 5.20 2.16 24.69
N ALA A 496 5.33 2.91 23.60
CA ALA A 496 5.58 4.36 23.64
C ALA A 496 4.41 5.12 24.30
N ALA A 497 3.17 4.81 23.94
CA ALA A 497 1.98 5.38 24.57
C ALA A 497 1.89 5.03 26.07
N CYS A 498 2.15 3.78 26.43
CA CYS A 498 2.20 3.34 27.83
C CYS A 498 3.30 4.07 28.61
N GLN A 499 4.48 4.26 28.02
CA GLN A 499 5.57 5.01 28.64
C GLN A 499 5.18 6.46 28.92
N LEU A 500 4.47 7.12 27.99
CA LEU A 500 3.95 8.46 28.19
C LEU A 500 2.93 8.50 29.34
N LEU A 501 2.01 7.55 29.40
CA LEU A 501 1.01 7.45 30.47
C LEU A 501 1.63 7.19 31.85
N ILE A 502 2.65 6.34 31.95
CA ILE A 502 3.36 6.12 33.22
C ILE A 502 4.03 7.41 33.70
N LYS A 503 4.63 8.20 32.81
CA LYS A 503 5.18 9.51 33.16
C LYS A 503 4.10 10.51 33.61
N ILE A 504 2.92 10.46 33.00
CA ILE A 504 1.75 11.26 33.42
C ILE A 504 1.30 10.84 34.84
N LEU A 505 1.19 9.53 35.10
CA LEU A 505 0.83 8.99 36.41
C LEU A 505 1.83 9.42 37.50
N GLU A 506 3.14 9.39 37.20
CA GLU A 506 4.18 9.88 38.10
C GLU A 506 4.00 11.36 38.43
N LYS A 507 3.76 12.21 37.42
CA LYS A 507 3.48 13.64 37.60
C LYS A 507 2.24 13.86 38.47
N CYS A 508 1.17 13.12 38.23
CA CYS A 508 -0.05 13.17 39.03
C CYS A 508 0.16 12.73 40.49
N GLY A 509 1.01 11.74 40.73
CA GLY A 509 1.38 11.25 42.05
C GLY A 509 2.24 12.24 42.84
N SER A 510 3.26 12.82 42.20
CA SER A 510 4.18 13.79 42.84
C SER A 510 3.45 15.06 43.30
N CYS A 511 2.42 15.52 42.58
CA CYS A 511 1.59 16.65 43.02
C CYS A 511 0.74 16.36 44.27
N ARG A 512 0.45 15.09 44.58
CA ARG A 512 -0.40 14.67 45.71
C ARG A 512 0.38 14.34 46.98
N PHE A 513 1.63 13.90 46.81
CA PHE A 513 2.51 13.51 47.90
C PHE A 513 3.81 14.30 47.81
N PRO A 514 3.81 15.62 48.09
CA PRO A 514 5.06 16.37 48.15
C PRO A 514 5.96 15.74 49.21
N GLU A 515 7.18 15.36 48.82
CA GLU A 515 8.19 14.86 49.75
C GLU A 515 8.29 15.82 50.94
N ASN A 516 8.00 15.29 52.12
CA ASN A 516 7.83 16.01 53.37
C ASN A 516 8.61 17.33 53.47
N ALA A 517 7.86 18.44 53.53
CA ALA A 517 8.39 19.73 53.95
C ALA A 517 9.12 19.55 55.29
N SER A 518 10.44 19.67 55.23
CA SER A 518 11.37 19.46 56.33
C SER A 518 10.96 20.19 57.62
N LYS A 519 10.47 19.43 58.62
CA LYS A 519 10.65 19.80 60.02
C LYS A 519 11.99 19.25 60.47
N LYS A 520 12.92 20.15 60.79
CA LYS A 520 14.26 19.91 61.32
C LYS A 520 14.30 18.73 62.31
N GLY A 521 14.89 17.62 61.89
CA GLY A 521 15.22 16.49 62.74
C GLY A 521 16.13 15.53 61.98
N LYS A 522 17.39 15.39 62.42
CA LYS A 522 18.38 14.50 61.81
C LYS A 522 17.94 13.04 61.96
N SER A 523 17.52 12.40 60.87
CA SER A 523 17.73 10.95 60.66
C SER A 523 17.49 10.56 59.19
N THR A 524 18.54 9.99 58.60
CA THR A 524 18.63 8.92 57.57
C THR A 524 17.41 8.58 56.70
N VAL A 525 17.62 8.76 55.39
CA VAL A 525 16.92 8.19 54.21
C VAL A 525 15.47 8.64 54.00
N PRO A 526 15.14 9.38 52.92
CA PRO A 526 13.76 9.67 52.57
C PRO A 526 13.06 8.36 52.18
N ALA A 527 12.01 7.98 52.90
CA ALA A 527 11.15 6.87 52.52
C ALA A 527 10.47 7.23 51.19
N LYS A 528 10.87 6.57 50.10
CA LYS A 528 10.16 6.67 48.81
C LYS A 528 8.70 6.26 49.02
N ASN A 529 7.78 7.05 48.48
CA ASN A 529 6.35 6.75 48.49
C ASN A 529 6.07 5.43 47.74
N ASP A 530 5.27 4.53 48.31
CA ASP A 530 4.91 3.24 47.70
C ASP A 530 4.33 3.41 46.29
N PHE A 531 3.63 4.53 46.02
CA PHE A 531 3.14 4.89 44.68
C PHE A 531 4.28 5.08 43.67
N THR A 532 5.32 5.83 44.05
CA THR A 532 6.49 6.07 43.20
C THR A 532 7.23 4.76 42.95
N THR A 533 7.36 3.92 43.97
CA THR A 533 7.96 2.58 43.85
C THR A 533 7.17 1.70 42.88
N HIS A 534 5.84 1.77 42.88
CA HIS A 534 5.00 1.02 41.93
C HIS A 534 5.13 1.53 40.49
N CYS A 535 5.15 2.86 40.27
CA CYS A 535 5.41 3.42 38.94
C CYS A 535 6.81 3.02 38.42
N GLU A 536 7.83 3.03 39.28
CA GLU A 536 9.18 2.54 38.94
C GLU A 536 9.16 1.06 38.54
N ALA A 537 8.35 0.22 39.22
CA ALA A 537 8.16 -1.18 38.87
C ALA A 537 7.43 -1.37 37.53
N LEU A 538 6.40 -0.57 37.24
CA LEU A 538 5.73 -0.54 35.94
C LEU A 538 6.68 -0.12 34.81
N GLN A 539 7.54 0.89 35.05
CA GLN A 539 8.56 1.28 34.09
C GLN A 539 9.57 0.15 33.85
N ALA A 540 9.98 -0.57 34.89
CA ALA A 540 10.90 -1.71 34.77
C ALA A 540 10.27 -2.84 33.94
N ALA A 541 9.01 -3.18 34.20
CA ALA A 541 8.24 -4.14 33.41
C ALA A 541 8.10 -3.72 31.93
N LEU A 542 7.83 -2.44 31.67
CA LEU A 542 7.76 -1.90 30.31
C LEU A 542 9.11 -2.03 29.57
N ARG A 543 10.23 -1.78 30.27
CA ARG A 543 11.58 -1.99 29.72
C ARG A 543 11.85 -3.46 29.43
N ASN A 544 11.36 -4.38 30.27
CA ASN A 544 11.47 -5.82 29.99
C ASN A 544 10.71 -6.21 28.71
N SER A 545 9.51 -5.66 28.50
CA SER A 545 8.76 -5.87 27.25
C SER A 545 9.47 -5.29 26.03
N ALA A 546 10.08 -4.11 26.15
CA ALA A 546 10.91 -3.53 25.09
C ALA A 546 12.16 -4.39 24.78
N LEU A 547 12.76 -5.02 25.79
CA LEU A 547 13.85 -5.99 25.58
C LEU A 547 13.37 -7.23 24.83
N ARG A 548 12.15 -7.71 25.08
CA ARG A 548 11.56 -8.83 24.31
C ARG A 548 11.32 -8.46 22.85
N LEU A 549 10.81 -7.26 22.60
CA LEU A 549 10.69 -6.73 21.23
C LEU A 549 12.05 -6.75 20.53
N LYS A 550 13.10 -6.28 21.22
CA LYS A 550 14.47 -6.33 20.68
C LYS A 550 14.92 -7.76 20.39
N LEU A 551 14.71 -8.70 21.31
CA LEU A 551 15.05 -10.11 21.09
C LEU A 551 14.34 -10.70 19.87
N ARG A 552 13.05 -10.40 19.67
CA ARG A 552 12.31 -10.80 18.48
C ARG A 552 12.90 -10.23 17.19
N LEU A 553 13.29 -8.95 17.20
CA LEU A 553 13.97 -8.33 16.06
C LEU A 553 15.33 -8.99 15.78
N ASP A 554 16.09 -9.34 16.83
CA ASP A 554 17.36 -10.06 16.71
C ASP A 554 17.14 -11.48 16.12
N GLU A 555 16.05 -12.17 16.50
CA GLU A 555 15.64 -13.47 15.94
C GLU A 555 15.23 -13.36 14.47
N MET A 556 14.46 -12.34 14.10
CA MET A 556 14.11 -12.05 12.70
C MET A 556 15.36 -11.78 11.87
N GLU A 557 16.31 -11.01 12.40
CA GLU A 557 17.61 -10.75 11.77
C GLU A 557 18.40 -12.05 11.57
N TYR A 558 18.38 -12.94 12.56
CA TYR A 558 19.01 -14.26 12.45
C TYR A 558 18.37 -15.12 11.35
N VAL A 559 17.04 -15.16 11.24
CA VAL A 559 16.36 -15.88 10.17
C VAL A 559 16.65 -15.28 8.79
N LEU A 560 16.71 -13.95 8.69
CA LEU A 560 17.14 -13.28 7.44
C LEU A 560 18.59 -13.61 7.07
N LYS A 561 19.43 -13.93 8.05
CA LYS A 561 20.83 -14.35 7.86
C LYS A 561 20.96 -15.79 7.39
N GLU A 562 20.08 -16.64 7.87
CA GLU A 562 20.10 -18.05 7.51
C GLU A 562 19.39 -18.27 6.17
N ASN A 563 20.17 -18.67 5.15
CA ASN A 563 19.64 -19.12 3.85
C ASN A 563 18.82 -20.44 3.93
N SER A 564 18.48 -20.91 5.13
CA SER A 564 17.72 -22.16 5.38
C SER A 564 16.24 -22.00 5.11
N TYR A 565 15.72 -20.77 5.15
CA TYR A 565 14.34 -20.44 4.81
C TYR A 565 14.27 -19.97 3.36
N ASN A 566 13.33 -20.53 2.57
CA ASN A 566 13.02 -20.05 1.21
C ASN A 566 12.30 -18.68 1.30
N LEU A 567 12.97 -17.69 1.87
CA LEU A 567 12.47 -16.33 2.04
C LEU A 567 12.09 -15.73 0.69
N MET A 568 12.92 -16.03 -0.33
CA MET A 568 12.65 -15.76 -1.73
C MET A 568 12.28 -17.08 -2.45
N PRO A 569 11.26 -17.07 -3.32
CA PRO A 569 10.99 -18.18 -4.23
C PRO A 569 12.18 -18.45 -5.14
N LYS A 570 12.35 -19.71 -5.59
CA LYS A 570 13.28 -20.03 -6.67
C LYS A 570 12.72 -19.48 -7.98
N ILE A 571 13.54 -18.81 -8.78
CA ILE A 571 13.13 -18.33 -10.10
C ILE A 571 12.98 -19.55 -11.03
N GLY A 572 11.93 -19.55 -11.86
CA GLY A 572 11.68 -20.63 -12.80
C GLY A 572 12.79 -20.75 -13.83
N THR A 573 13.05 -21.97 -14.31
CA THR A 573 14.01 -22.24 -15.39
C THR A 573 13.52 -21.76 -16.76
N ASP A 574 12.29 -21.25 -16.83
CA ASP A 574 11.65 -20.77 -18.06
C ASP A 574 12.24 -19.44 -18.56
N TRP A 575 12.97 -18.74 -17.69
CA TRP A 575 13.75 -17.55 -18.03
C TRP A 575 15.09 -17.97 -18.64
N ASN A 576 15.43 -17.40 -19.81
CA ASN A 576 16.75 -17.61 -20.40
C ASN A 576 17.82 -17.12 -19.41
N VAL A 577 18.83 -17.95 -19.12
CA VAL A 577 19.90 -17.68 -18.13
C VAL A 577 20.58 -16.32 -18.36
N GLU A 578 20.60 -15.85 -19.62
CA GLU A 578 21.11 -14.54 -20.03
C GLU A 578 20.24 -13.36 -19.58
N VAL A 579 18.91 -13.49 -19.54
CA VAL A 579 17.99 -12.44 -19.03
C VAL A 579 18.10 -12.32 -17.51
N LEU A 580 18.29 -13.45 -16.81
CA LEU A 580 18.61 -13.42 -15.38
C LEU A 580 19.92 -12.67 -15.12
N PHE A 581 20.93 -12.90 -15.97
CA PHE A 581 22.20 -12.19 -15.93
C PHE A 581 22.03 -10.69 -16.26
N PHE A 582 21.25 -10.34 -17.28
CA PHE A 582 21.02 -8.95 -17.69
C PHE A 582 20.15 -8.17 -16.70
N VAL A 583 19.06 -8.74 -16.17
CA VAL A 583 18.21 -8.10 -15.16
C VAL A 583 18.97 -7.86 -13.85
N VAL A 584 19.86 -8.78 -13.45
CA VAL A 584 20.74 -8.59 -12.29
C VAL A 584 21.84 -7.56 -12.56
N LEU A 585 22.30 -7.40 -13.80
CA LEU A 585 23.38 -6.47 -14.18
C LEU A 585 22.89 -5.07 -14.60
N ALA A 586 21.65 -4.92 -15.06
CA ALA A 586 21.10 -3.70 -15.66
C ALA A 586 20.39 -2.76 -14.68
N ILE A 587 20.32 -3.09 -13.39
CA ILE A 587 19.82 -2.17 -12.35
C ILE A 587 20.98 -1.24 -11.95
N PRO A 588 21.10 0.00 -12.46
CA PRO A 588 22.33 0.80 -12.39
C PRO A 588 22.61 1.34 -10.97
N ASP A 589 21.57 1.41 -10.14
CA ASP A 589 21.65 1.82 -8.73
C ASP A 589 21.66 0.65 -7.75
N PHE A 590 21.48 -0.58 -8.26
CA PHE A 590 21.78 -1.78 -7.48
C PHE A 590 23.26 -2.15 -7.57
N THR A 591 24.03 -1.50 -8.45
CA THR A 591 25.30 -2.04 -8.94
C THR A 591 26.52 -1.13 -8.81
N ARG A 592 26.48 0.20 -8.60
CA ARG A 592 27.77 0.91 -8.42
C ARG A 592 28.46 0.70 -7.07
N GLU A 593 27.70 0.50 -5.99
CA GLU A 593 28.27 0.12 -4.69
C GLU A 593 28.35 -1.40 -4.50
N VAL A 594 27.60 -2.18 -5.29
CA VAL A 594 27.59 -3.66 -5.23
C VAL A 594 28.53 -4.30 -6.28
N GLN A 595 28.80 -3.68 -7.43
CA GLN A 595 29.80 -4.16 -8.41
C GLN A 595 31.24 -3.93 -7.93
N ALA A 596 31.49 -2.89 -7.12
CA ALA A 596 32.78 -2.74 -6.43
C ALA A 596 33.02 -3.88 -5.41
N LEU A 597 31.95 -4.53 -4.95
CA LEU A 597 31.98 -5.68 -4.02
C LEU A 597 31.96 -7.05 -4.73
N LEU A 598 31.40 -7.15 -5.93
CA LEU A 598 31.26 -8.41 -6.68
C LEU A 598 32.50 -8.79 -7.52
N ILE A 599 33.35 -7.84 -7.91
CA ILE A 599 34.36 -8.08 -8.96
C ILE A 599 35.74 -8.54 -8.42
N SER A 600 36.01 -8.42 -7.12
CA SER A 600 37.33 -8.80 -6.58
C SER A 600 37.32 -10.13 -5.81
N LYS A 601 37.12 -11.22 -6.57
CA LYS A 601 37.57 -12.60 -6.28
C LYS A 601 36.99 -13.31 -5.04
N LEU A 602 36.23 -14.38 -5.34
CA LEU A 602 36.23 -15.69 -4.67
C LEU A 602 36.36 -15.72 -3.14
N GLY A 603 35.30 -16.17 -2.46
CA GLY A 603 35.45 -16.80 -1.14
C GLY A 603 34.20 -16.73 -0.28
N GLU A 604 33.85 -17.88 0.27
CA GLU A 604 32.81 -18.11 1.27
C GLU A 604 32.79 -17.03 2.37
N LYS A 605 31.62 -16.41 2.57
CA LYS A 605 31.04 -15.84 3.81
C LYS A 605 30.38 -14.46 3.60
N VAL A 606 29.05 -14.47 3.81
CA VAL A 606 28.16 -13.36 4.21
C VAL A 606 27.66 -12.39 3.14
N PHE A 607 26.34 -12.37 2.93
CA PHE A 607 25.59 -11.24 2.38
C PHE A 607 24.35 -10.96 3.23
N VAL A 608 24.57 -10.50 4.47
CA VAL A 608 23.50 -10.10 5.39
C VAL A 608 23.76 -8.75 6.04
N ILE A 609 24.63 -7.92 5.46
CA ILE A 609 25.19 -6.77 6.18
C ILE A 609 24.67 -5.42 5.66
N ALA A 610 24.04 -5.32 4.49
CA ALA A 610 23.66 -4.01 3.94
C ALA A 610 22.38 -3.38 4.53
N SER A 611 21.39 -4.17 4.96
CA SER A 611 20.14 -3.63 5.55
C SER A 611 20.25 -3.34 7.05
N ILE A 612 21.33 -3.82 7.69
CA ILE A 612 21.61 -3.69 9.13
C ILE A 612 22.32 -2.35 9.45
N PHE A 613 23.03 -1.74 8.50
CA PHE A 613 23.84 -0.54 8.79
C PHE A 613 23.03 0.76 8.98
N PHE A 614 21.85 0.89 8.37
CA PHE A 614 21.02 2.10 8.52
C PHE A 614 20.07 2.03 9.73
N LEU A 615 19.69 0.81 10.16
CA LEU A 615 18.84 0.63 11.34
C LEU A 615 19.67 0.71 12.64
N LEU A 616 20.90 0.19 12.64
CA LEU A 616 21.79 0.27 13.81
C LEU A 616 22.41 1.66 14.02
N TYR A 617 22.55 2.50 13.00
CA TYR A 617 23.07 3.87 13.17
C TYR A 617 22.06 4.80 13.88
N GLU A 618 20.75 4.69 13.57
CA GLU A 618 19.71 5.44 14.30
C GLU A 618 19.43 4.86 15.69
N ILE A 619 19.45 3.53 15.85
CA ILE A 619 19.24 2.90 17.16
C ILE A 619 20.44 3.15 18.12
N TRP A 620 21.67 3.32 17.58
CA TRP A 620 22.85 3.66 18.38
C TRP A 620 22.95 5.15 18.76
N THR A 621 22.42 6.06 17.94
CA THR A 621 22.44 7.51 18.23
C THR A 621 21.38 7.92 19.25
N VAL A 622 20.26 7.19 19.36
CA VAL A 622 19.23 7.42 20.39
C VAL A 622 19.69 6.98 21.80
N SER A 623 20.69 6.10 21.92
CA SER A 623 21.21 5.62 23.22
C SER A 623 22.45 6.36 23.77
N ARG A 624 22.87 7.50 23.19
CA ARG A 624 23.96 8.33 23.76
C ARG A 624 23.65 9.83 23.73
N ARG A 625 22.86 10.30 24.69
CA ARG A 625 23.06 11.63 25.29
C ARG A 625 23.62 11.46 26.70
N PRO A 626 24.86 11.89 26.97
CA PRO A 626 25.25 12.33 28.29
C PRO A 626 25.15 13.85 28.41
N LEU A 627 24.67 14.26 29.57
CA LEU A 627 24.60 15.59 30.17
C LEU A 627 25.63 16.61 29.67
N LYS A 628 25.13 17.83 29.38
CA LYS A 628 25.93 19.05 29.47
C LYS A 628 26.58 19.14 30.85
N SER A 629 27.87 19.47 30.89
CA SER A 629 28.40 20.39 31.89
C SER A 629 28.24 21.80 31.35
#